data_AF-A0A972UL35-F1
#
_entry.id   AF-A0A972UL35-F1
#
_cell.length_a   1.000
_cell.length_b   1.000
_cell.length_c   1.000
_cell.angle_alpha   90.00
_cell.angle_beta   90.00
_cell.angle_gamma   90.00
#
_symmetry.space_group_name_H-M   'P 1'
#
loop_
_entity.id
_entity.type
_entity.pdbx_description
1 polymer ?
#
loop_
_entity_poly.entity_id
_entity_poly.type
_entity_poly.pdbx_seq_one_letter_code
_entity_poly.pdbx_strand_id
1 'polypeptide(L)' 'TYPEGLDDFVDQVIPILQRRGLFRTEYESRTMRGNLGLAIPENRWTRKAPTA' A
#
# COMPACT_ATOMS: atom_id res chain seq x y z
N THR A 1 16.20 -4.36 -18.14
CA THR A 1 15.02 -4.63 -17.31
C THR A 1 14.93 -6.13 -17.15
N TYR A 2 15.01 -6.66 -15.93
CA TYR A 2 14.91 -8.10 -15.64
C TYR A 2 13.48 -8.40 -15.17
N PRO A 3 12.57 -8.84 -16.05
CA PRO A 3 11.21 -9.20 -15.66
C PRO A 3 11.15 -10.48 -14.83
N GLU A 4 12.02 -11.45 -15.10
CA GLU A 4 11.98 -12.79 -14.49
C GLU A 4 12.05 -12.79 -12.96
N GLY A 5 12.90 -11.93 -12.37
CA GLY A 5 13.05 -11.87 -10.92
C GLY A 5 11.80 -11.35 -10.20
N LEU A 6 10.95 -10.57 -10.88
CA LEU A 6 9.68 -10.13 -10.30
C LEU A 6 8.65 -11.26 -10.39
N ASP A 7 8.60 -11.96 -11.52
CA ASP A 7 7.68 -13.09 -11.74
C ASP A 7 7.96 -14.21 -10.73
N ASP A 8 9.23 -14.60 -10.53
CA ASP A 8 9.63 -15.59 -9.52
C ASP A 8 9.22 -15.19 -8.10
N PHE A 9 9.32 -13.89 -7.77
CA PHE A 9 8.93 -13.41 -6.44
C PHE A 9 7.41 -13.50 -6.24
N VAL A 10 6.64 -13.11 -7.26
CA VAL A 10 5.18 -13.18 -7.24
C VAL A 10 4.71 -14.63 -7.14
N ASP A 11 5.32 -15.55 -7.89
CA ASP A 11 4.88 -16.94 -7.96
C ASP A 11 5.34 -17.77 -6.77
N GLN A 12 6.55 -17.51 -6.24
CA GLN A 12 7.14 -18.36 -5.21
C GLN A 12 7.02 -17.77 -3.79
N VAL A 13 7.22 -16.46 -3.64
CA VAL A 13 7.33 -15.84 -2.30
C VAL A 13 5.99 -15.34 -1.78
N ILE A 14 5.22 -14.61 -2.60
CA ILE A 14 3.93 -14.03 -2.18
C ILE A 14 2.97 -15.10 -1.60
N PRO A 15 2.81 -16.30 -2.19
CA PRO A 15 1.92 -17.32 -1.63
C PRO A 15 2.34 -17.80 -0.23
N ILE A 16 3.64 -17.85 0.05
CA ILE A 16 4.15 -18.23 1.38
C ILE A 16 3.78 -17.16 2.41
N LEU A 17 3.94 -15.88 2.07
CA LEU A 17 3.61 -14.77 2.96
C LEU A 17 2.09 -14.70 3.23
N GLN A 18 1.26 -14.93 2.22
CA GLN A 18 -0.20 -14.99 2.37
C GLN A 18 -0.65 -16.14 3.26
N ARG A 19 -0.11 -17.36 3.06
CA ARG A 19 -0.41 -18.52 3.93
C ARG A 19 -0.03 -18.29 5.39
N ARG A 20 0.97 -17.45 5.64
CA ARG A 20 1.42 -17.06 6.99
C ARG A 20 0.66 -15.86 7.55
N GLY A 21 -0.27 -15.26 6.81
CA GLY A 21 -0.99 -14.04 7.22
C GLY A 21 -0.11 -12.79 7.28
N LEU A 22 1.05 -12.80 6.63
CA LEU A 22 2.01 -11.69 6.62
C LEU A 22 1.82 -10.75 5.43
N PHE A 23 0.98 -11.12 4.47
CA PHE A 23 0.72 -10.34 3.27
C PHE A 23 -0.73 -10.43 2.87
N ARG A 24 -1.26 -9.34 2.31
CA ARG A 24 -2.65 -9.20 1.86
C ARG A 24 -2.97 -10.10 0.66
N THR A 25 -4.21 -10.55 0.58
CA THR A 25 -4.78 -11.30 -0.57
C THR A 25 -5.56 -10.42 -1.52
N GLU A 26 -6.05 -9.27 -1.05
CA GLU A 26 -6.81 -8.30 -1.84
C GLU A 26 -6.47 -6.86 -1.45
N TYR A 27 -6.85 -5.91 -2.31
CA TYR A 27 -6.72 -4.48 -2.01
C TYR A 27 -7.93 -4.01 -1.21
N GLU A 28 -7.68 -3.45 -0.02
CA GLU A 28 -8.73 -3.00 0.90
C GLU A 28 -9.24 -1.59 0.57
N SER A 29 -8.43 -0.77 -0.12
CA SER A 29 -8.75 0.61 -0.43
C SER A 29 -8.81 0.87 -1.94
N ARG A 30 -9.65 1.84 -2.30
CA ARG A 30 -9.77 2.35 -3.68
C ARG A 30 -8.67 3.37 -4.04
N THR A 31 -7.84 3.74 -3.08
CA THR A 31 -6.74 4.70 -3.28
C THR A 31 -5.40 4.06 -2.96
N MET A 32 -4.37 4.43 -3.73
CA MET A 32 -3.00 4.00 -3.49
C MET A 32 -2.55 4.30 -2.05
N ARG A 33 -2.89 5.49 -1.54
CA ARG A 33 -2.58 5.87 -0.15
C ARG A 33 -3.19 4.92 0.87
N GLY A 34 -4.48 4.60 0.72
CA GLY A 34 -5.12 3.66 1.63
C GLY A 34 -4.51 2.26 1.57
N ASN A 35 -4.12 1.76 0.39
CA ASN A 35 -3.43 0.47 0.26
C ASN A 35 -2.00 0.46 0.83
N LEU A 36 -1.44 1.62 1.14
CA LEU A 36 -0.14 1.79 1.78
C LEU A 36 -0.26 2.23 3.26
N GLY A 37 -1.47 2.37 3.80
CA GLY A 37 -1.68 2.89 5.15
C GLY A 37 -1.28 4.35 5.34
N LEU A 38 -1.22 5.14 4.26
CA LEU A 38 -0.79 6.53 4.30
C LEU A 38 -1.97 7.46 4.61
N ALA A 39 -1.75 8.41 5.53
CA ALA A 39 -2.70 9.46 5.82
C ALA A 39 -2.96 10.36 4.59
N ILE A 40 -4.18 10.88 4.48
CA ILE A 40 -4.53 11.88 3.47
C ILE A 40 -4.06 13.24 4.01
N PRO A 41 -3.08 13.91 3.36
CA PRO A 41 -2.64 15.22 3.82
C PRO A 41 -3.74 16.24 3.62
N GLU A 42 -3.96 17.09 4.62
CA GLU A 42 -4.86 18.24 4.47
C GLU A 42 -4.35 19.17 3.38
N ASN A 43 -5.27 19.66 2.56
CA ASN A 43 -4.94 20.63 1.54
C ASN A 43 -4.45 21.93 2.19
N ARG A 44 -3.26 22.39 1.77
CA ARG A 44 -2.57 23.57 2.33
C ARG A 44 -3.38 24.86 2.26
N TRP A 45 -4.28 24.97 1.29
CA TRP A 45 -5.14 26.14 1.07
C TRP A 45 -6.46 26.08 1.87
N THR A 46 -6.86 24.88 2.33
CA THR A 46 -8.06 24.71 3.17
C THR A 46 -7.73 24.61 4.66
N ARG A 47 -6.46 24.43 5.01
CA ARG A 47 -5.98 24.34 6.39
C ARG A 47 -6.28 25.65 7.14
N LYS A 48 -7.18 25.59 8.12
CA LYS A 48 -7.45 26.74 9.00
C LYS A 48 -6.25 26.98 9.92
N ALA A 49 -5.89 28.24 10.11
CA ALA A 49 -4.88 28.60 11.11
C ALA A 49 -5.38 28.20 12.51
N PRO A 50 -4.50 27.68 13.39
CA PRO A 50 -4.88 27.37 14.76
C PRO A 50 -5.39 28.66 15.42
N THR A 51 -6.64 28.64 15.91
CA THR A 51 -7.22 29.73 16.69
C THR A 51 -6.57 29.69 18.07
N ALA A 52 -5.84 30.74 18.42
CA ALA A 52 -5.24 30.94 19.74
C ALA A 52 -6.28 31.47 20.73
#